data_AF-A0A6L9G1E3-F1
#
_entry.id   AF-A0A6L9G1E3-F1
#
_cell.length_a   1.000
_cell.length_b   1.000
_cell.length_c   1.000
_cell.angle_alpha   90.00
_cell.angle_beta   90.00
_cell.angle_gamma   90.00
#
_symmetry.space_group_name_H-M   'P 1'
#
loop_
_entity.id
_entity.type
_entity.pdbx_description
1 polymer ?
#
loop_
_entity_poly.entity_id
_entity_poly.type
_entity_poly.pdbx_seq_one_letter_code
_entity_poly.pdbx_strand_id
1 'polypeptide(L)' 'MRFVLEVNFDTENMQLKPLEELQKILRDWSTRITMYPLVPGAQEDVFDSDNEEVGEWAILDD' A
#
# COMPACT_ATOMS: atom_id res chain seq x y z
N MET A 1 6.36 0.32 17.83
CA MET A 1 6.79 0.09 16.42
C MET A 1 5.94 -0.96 15.75
N ARG A 2 4.99 -0.50 14.94
CA ARG A 2 3.99 -1.31 14.24
C ARG A 2 3.97 -0.92 12.77
N PHE A 3 3.82 -1.91 11.90
CA PHE A 3 3.57 -1.71 10.48
C PHE A 3 2.08 -1.67 10.20
N VAL A 4 1.64 -0.72 9.39
CA VAL A 4 0.27 -0.56 8.91
C VAL A 4 0.29 -0.39 7.40
N LEU A 5 -0.61 -1.08 6.70
CA LEU A 5 -0.91 -0.90 5.27
C LEU A 5 -2.42 -0.72 5.16
N GLU A 6 -2.83 0.46 4.75
CA GLU A 6 -4.24 0.83 4.56
C GLU A 6 -4.52 0.98 3.06
N VAL A 7 -5.60 0.35 2.61
CA VAL A 7 -6.01 0.34 1.20
C VAL A 7 -7.52 0.56 1.14
N ASN A 8 -7.93 1.65 0.52
CA ASN A 8 -9.28 2.00 0.19
C ASN A 8 -9.66 1.38 -1.15
N PHE A 9 -10.92 0.97 -1.27
CA PHE A 9 -11.42 0.28 -2.46
C PHE A 9 -12.30 1.21 -3.29
N ASP A 10 -12.10 2.52 -3.19
CA ASP A 10 -13.08 3.51 -3.65
C ASP A 10 -12.90 3.92 -5.12
N THR A 11 -11.76 3.58 -5.74
CA THR A 11 -11.50 3.86 -7.16
C THR A 11 -12.28 2.93 -8.09
N GLU A 12 -12.50 3.35 -9.34
CA GLU A 12 -13.24 2.56 -10.32
C GLU A 12 -12.58 1.19 -10.53
N ASN A 13 -11.25 1.16 -10.63
CA ASN A 13 -10.49 -0.06 -10.85
C ASN A 13 -10.52 -0.99 -9.63
N MET A 14 -10.43 -0.44 -8.41
CA MET A 14 -10.62 -1.20 -7.17
C MET A 14 -12.01 -1.84 -7.07
N GLN A 15 -13.06 -1.16 -7.52
CA GLN A 15 -14.42 -1.70 -7.54
C GLN A 15 -14.59 -2.76 -8.64
N LEU A 16 -13.93 -2.61 -9.79
CA LEU A 16 -14.03 -3.55 -10.91
C LEU A 16 -13.30 -4.87 -10.62
N LYS A 17 -12.11 -4.80 -10.01
CA LYS A 17 -11.20 -5.96 -9.82
C LYS A 17 -10.54 -5.98 -8.43
N PRO A 18 -11.32 -5.98 -7.35
CA PRO A 18 -10.81 -5.77 -5.99
C PRO A 18 -9.72 -6.77 -5.58
N LEU A 19 -9.88 -8.05 -5.93
CA LEU A 19 -8.91 -9.09 -5.59
C LEU A 19 -7.60 -8.94 -6.37
N GLU A 20 -7.68 -8.62 -7.66
CA GLU A 20 -6.51 -8.51 -8.53
C GLU A 20 -5.65 -7.30 -8.12
N GLU A 21 -6.30 -6.17 -7.83
CA GLU A 21 -5.62 -4.96 -7.35
C GLU A 21 -4.98 -5.16 -5.98
N LEU A 22 -5.69 -5.73 -5.01
CA LEU A 22 -5.11 -6.01 -3.70
C LEU A 22 -3.92 -6.98 -3.78
N GLN A 23 -4.03 -8.03 -4.60
CA GLN A 23 -2.91 -8.97 -4.81
C GLN A 23 -1.70 -8.28 -5.43
N LYS A 24 -1.92 -7.38 -6.40
CA LYS A 24 -0.86 -6.58 -7.02
C LYS A 24 -0.18 -5.69 -6.00
N ILE A 25 -0.95 -4.93 -5.21
CA ILE A 25 -0.43 -4.03 -4.16
C ILE A 25 0.43 -4.81 -3.16
N LEU A 26 -0.08 -5.93 -2.63
CA LEU A 26 0.65 -6.74 -1.66
C LEU A 26 1.96 -7.31 -2.23
N ARG A 27 1.92 -7.82 -3.47
CA ARG A 27 3.10 -8.34 -4.15
C ARG A 27 4.13 -7.24 -4.39
N ASP A 28 3.69 -6.11 -4.93
CA ASP A 28 4.58 -5.00 -5.28
C ASP A 28 5.21 -4.41 -4.01
N TRP A 29 4.44 -4.22 -2.94
CA TRP A 29 4.96 -3.81 -1.63
C TRP A 29 5.97 -4.82 -1.07
N SER A 30 5.63 -6.11 -1.04
CA SER A 30 6.54 -7.16 -0.51
C SER A 30 7.87 -7.24 -1.26
N THR A 31 7.88 -6.86 -2.54
CA THR A 31 9.09 -6.80 -3.37
C THR A 31 9.91 -5.54 -3.06
N ARG A 32 9.26 -4.42 -2.79
CA ARG A 32 9.91 -3.12 -2.53
C ARG A 32 10.32 -2.89 -1.09
N ILE A 33 9.83 -3.68 -0.13
CA ILE A 33 10.14 -3.50 1.31
C ILE A 33 11.65 -3.38 1.61
N THR A 34 12.49 -4.02 0.80
CA THR A 34 13.95 -3.96 0.93
C THR A 34 14.57 -2.59 0.61
N MET A 35 13.80 -1.69 -0.02
CA MET A 35 14.21 -0.34 -0.40
C MET A 35 13.85 0.72 0.65
N TYR A 36 13.02 0.39 1.63
CA TYR A 36 12.54 1.35 2.63
C TYR A 36 13.24 1.15 3.98
N PRO A 37 13.54 2.24 4.71
CA PRO A 37 14.06 2.12 6.06
C PRO A 37 12.97 1.61 7.00
N LEU A 38 13.27 0.56 7.77
CA LEU A 38 12.37 0.07 8.84
C LEU A 38 12.55 0.90 10.11
N VAL A 39 12.11 2.17 10.06
CA VAL A 39 12.19 3.13 11.18
C VAL A 39 10.85 3.82 11.40
N PRO A 40 10.52 4.23 12.65
CA PRO A 40 9.31 5.00 12.91
C PRO A 40 9.24 6.29 12.05
N GLY A 41 8.05 6.56 11.52
CA GLY A 41 7.78 7.68 10.62
C GLY A 41 8.03 7.40 9.13
N ALA A 42 8.60 6.24 8.77
CA ALA A 42 8.68 5.82 7.37
C ALA A 42 7.27 5.53 6.84
N GLN A 43 6.94 6.08 5.67
CA GLN A 43 5.64 5.93 5.02
C GLN A 43 5.73 6.22 3.51
N GLU A 44 4.75 5.74 2.75
CA GLU A 44 4.54 6.08 1.34
C GLU A 44 3.10 5.78 0.91
N ASP A 45 2.62 6.53 -0.07
CA ASP A 45 1.34 6.32 -0.73
C ASP A 45 1.30 4.97 -1.46
N VAL A 46 0.11 4.38 -1.54
CA VAL A 46 -0.21 3.17 -2.28
C VAL A 46 -1.08 3.56 -3.46
N PHE A 47 -0.77 3.01 -4.62
CA PHE A 47 -1.48 3.28 -5.87
C PHE A 47 -2.08 2.01 -6.46
N ASP A 48 -3.23 2.14 -7.11
CA ASP A 48 -3.80 1.08 -7.96
C ASP A 48 -3.10 1.00 -9.33
N SER A 49 -3.55 0.09 -10.19
CA SER A 49 -2.95 -0.09 -11.51
C SER A 49 -3.09 1.11 -12.45
N ASP A 50 -4.05 2.00 -12.19
CA ASP A 50 -4.31 3.20 -12.99
C ASP A 50 -3.59 4.43 -12.42
N ASN A 51 -2.74 4.20 -11.40
CA ASN A 51 -1.94 5.21 -10.72
C ASN A 51 -2.81 6.23 -9.95
N GLU A 52 -3.97 5.78 -9.46
CA GLU A 52 -4.78 6.52 -8.49
C GLU A 52 -4.33 6.16 -7.07
N GLU A 53 -4.23 7.16 -6.20
CA GLU A 53 -3.90 6.96 -4.78
C GLU A 53 -5.05 6.23 -4.09
N VAL A 54 -4.74 5.12 -3.43
CA VAL A 54 -5.70 4.25 -2.76
C VAL A 54 -5.39 4.06 -1.29
N GLY A 55 -4.38 4.72 -0.73
CA GLY A 55 -4.05 4.60 0.68
C GLY A 55 -2.56 4.80 0.92
N GLU A 56 -2.05 4.26 2.03
CA GLU A 56 -0.66 4.43 2.45
C GLU A 56 -0.18 3.23 3.26
N TRP A 57 1.14 3.08 3.36
CA TRP A 57 1.76 2.27 4.41
C TRP A 57 2.57 3.15 5.35
N ALA A 58 2.67 2.76 6.63
CA ALA A 58 3.46 3.48 7.62
C ALA A 58 4.07 2.55 8.69
N ILE A 59 5.22 2.95 9.23
CA ILE A 59 5.80 2.41 10.45
C ILE A 59 5.56 3.42 11.57
N LEU A 60 4.69 3.06 12.51
CA LEU A 60 4.29 3.93 13.61
C LEU A 60 5.19 3.70 14.82
N ASP A 61 5.40 4.73 15.64
CA ASP A 61 6.29 4.70 16.84
C ASP A 61 5.59 4.23 18.12
N ASP A 62 4.41 3.64 17.99
CA ASP A 62 3.55 3.24 19.10
C ASP A 62 4.25 2.46 20.24
#